data_AF-A0A2S0KJC3-F1
#
_entry.id   AF-A0A2S0KJC3-F1
#
_cell.length_a   1.000
_cell.length_b   1.000
_cell.length_c   1.000
_cell.angle_alpha   90.00
_cell.angle_beta   90.00
_cell.angle_gamma   90.00
#
_symmetry.space_group_name_H-M   'P 1'
#
loop_
_entity.id
_entity.type
_entity.pdbx_description
1 polymer ?
#
loop_
_entity_poly.entity_id
_entity_poly.type
_entity_poly.pdbx_seq_one_letter_code
_entity_poly.pdbx_strand_id
1 'polypeptide(L)'
;MGEPPRRGATTVQLLLVVVIVVLMAAGGALVWLWAGGGDDSETASPASTTTVSVTEEPGTEETVTSTVQAAPGARLQEIALHDRGDLAGGLNNRWAAQLSAKQPGVFAEGRTWTEADILAEHEQLRSRFPQSRLVMSTQWPVFSLQGWWVTVMAGGFSSPDAANDWCRTNGFSPDHCFAKLISTSASSEGSTKYWKK
;
A
#
# COMPACT_ATOMS: atom_id res chain seq x y z
N MET A 1 -28.76 -32.05 -42.53
CA MET A 1 -29.52 -31.66 -41.32
C MET A 1 -28.69 -30.59 -40.61
N GLY A 2 -28.97 -29.30 -40.69
CA GLY A 2 -30.16 -28.64 -40.17
C GLY A 2 -29.74 -27.88 -38.89
N GLU A 3 -29.23 -26.67 -39.06
CA GLU A 3 -28.77 -25.77 -38.00
C GLU A 3 -29.97 -25.13 -37.26
N PRO A 4 -29.97 -24.99 -35.92
CA PRO A 4 -30.89 -24.10 -35.25
C PRO A 4 -30.25 -22.73 -34.95
N PRO A 5 -30.94 -21.61 -35.23
CA PRO A 5 -30.41 -20.27 -34.97
C PRO A 5 -30.55 -19.90 -33.48
N ARG A 6 -29.48 -19.42 -32.85
CA ARG A 6 -29.56 -18.74 -31.54
C ARG A 6 -29.65 -17.23 -31.74
N ARG A 7 -30.89 -16.74 -31.64
CA ARG A 7 -31.29 -15.32 -31.61
C ARG A 7 -30.73 -14.59 -30.37
N GLY A 8 -30.19 -13.38 -30.59
CA GLY A 8 -30.58 -12.21 -29.80
C GLY A 8 -29.74 -11.81 -28.58
N ALA A 9 -28.40 -11.79 -28.66
CA ALA A 9 -27.55 -11.18 -27.61
C ALA A 9 -27.16 -9.71 -27.91
N THR A 10 -27.25 -9.27 -29.16
CA THR A 10 -26.66 -8.00 -29.63
C THR A 10 -27.50 -6.76 -29.29
N THR A 11 -28.83 -6.90 -29.17
CA THR A 11 -29.72 -5.74 -28.97
C THR A 11 -29.75 -5.26 -27.51
N VAL A 12 -29.61 -6.18 -26.54
CA VAL A 12 -29.60 -5.84 -25.10
C VAL A 12 -28.29 -5.14 -24.72
N GLN A 13 -27.18 -5.50 -25.35
CA GLN A 13 -25.86 -4.92 -25.06
C GLN A 13 -25.73 -3.46 -25.55
N LEU A 14 -26.33 -3.13 -26.70
CA LEU A 14 -26.32 -1.76 -27.24
C LEU A 14 -27.18 -0.80 -26.41
N LEU A 15 -28.33 -1.25 -25.90
CA LEU A 15 -29.18 -0.41 -25.04
C LEU A 15 -28.50 -0.07 -23.70
N LEU A 16 -27.73 -0.99 -23.12
CA LEU A 16 -27.05 -0.79 -21.84
C LEU A 16 -25.88 0.19 -21.96
N VAL A 17 -25.15 0.18 -23.08
CA VAL A 17 -24.07 1.15 -23.35
C VAL A 17 -24.62 2.56 -23.60
N VAL A 18 -25.73 2.70 -24.32
CA VAL A 18 -26.33 4.03 -24.59
C VAL A 18 -26.85 4.68 -23.29
N VAL A 19 -27.47 3.92 -22.38
CA VAL A 19 -27.94 4.47 -21.08
C VAL A 19 -26.77 4.96 -20.22
N ILE A 20 -25.63 4.26 -20.20
CA ILE A 20 -24.45 4.68 -19.43
C ILE A 20 -23.81 5.95 -20.02
N VAL A 21 -23.77 6.08 -21.35
CA VAL A 21 -23.19 7.27 -22.00
C VAL A 21 -24.09 8.50 -21.84
N VAL A 22 -25.42 8.34 -21.82
CA VAL A 22 -26.36 9.45 -21.59
C VAL A 22 -26.35 9.91 -20.11
N LEU A 23 -26.10 9.01 -19.15
CA LEU A 23 -26.03 9.37 -17.72
C LEU A 23 -24.72 10.08 -17.33
N MET A 24 -23.64 9.91 -18.10
CA MET A 24 -22.34 10.54 -17.83
C MET A 24 -22.19 11.96 -18.40
N ALA A 25 -23.22 12.49 -19.08
CA ALA A 25 -23.20 13.83 -19.69
C ALA A 25 -23.95 14.92 -18.89
N ALA A 26 -24.49 14.61 -17.70
CA ALA A 26 -25.30 15.55 -16.90
C ALA A 26 -24.71 15.94 -15.53
N GLY A 27 -23.41 15.71 -15.29
CA GLY A 27 -22.73 16.04 -14.03
C GLY A 27 -21.65 17.10 -14.18
N GLY A 28 -21.97 18.24 -14.78
CA GLY A 28 -21.08 19.39 -14.88
C GLY A 28 -21.30 20.42 -13.76
N ALA A 29 -20.19 20.95 -13.25
CA ALA A 29 -20.01 22.24 -12.56
C ALA A 29 -20.63 22.44 -11.17
N LEU A 30 -19.78 22.79 -10.19
CA LEU A 30 -19.99 23.92 -9.25
C LEU A 30 -18.69 24.22 -8.48
N VAL A 31 -18.04 25.30 -8.94
CA VAL A 31 -17.03 26.11 -8.26
C VAL A 31 -17.66 26.76 -7.03
N TRP A 32 -16.98 26.72 -5.87
CA TRP A 32 -17.16 27.74 -4.84
C TRP A 32 -15.81 28.20 -4.28
N LEU A 33 -15.48 29.45 -4.62
CA LEU A 33 -14.58 30.34 -3.91
C LEU A 33 -15.14 30.65 -2.52
N TRP A 34 -14.28 30.80 -1.52
CA TRP A 34 -14.47 31.81 -0.47
C TRP A 34 -13.17 32.56 -0.22
N ALA A 35 -13.23 33.84 -0.58
CA ALA A 35 -12.35 34.89 -0.12
C ALA A 35 -12.87 35.38 1.24
N GLY A 36 -11.97 35.53 2.21
CA GLY A 36 -12.21 36.22 3.46
C GLY A 36 -10.91 36.90 3.87
N GLY A 37 -10.76 38.15 3.44
CA GLY A 37 -9.68 39.03 3.87
C GLY A 37 -9.95 39.58 5.27
N GLY A 38 -8.86 39.84 5.98
CA GLY A 38 -8.83 40.47 7.30
C GLY A 38 -7.38 40.69 7.69
N ASP A 39 -6.78 41.75 7.15
CA ASP A 39 -5.54 42.35 7.63
C ASP A 39 -5.82 43.07 8.96
N ASP A 40 -5.04 42.79 10.00
CA ASP A 40 -4.73 43.76 11.05
C ASP A 40 -3.27 43.57 11.48
N SER A 41 -2.52 44.67 11.34
CA SER A 41 -1.13 44.84 11.74
C SER A 41 -0.98 45.08 13.25
N GLU A 42 0.25 44.87 13.72
CA GLU A 42 0.99 45.77 14.63
C GLU A 42 1.31 45.25 16.06
N THR A 43 2.60 44.87 16.21
CA THR A 43 3.60 45.39 17.19
C THR A 43 3.51 45.07 18.70
N ALA A 44 4.59 44.37 19.10
CA ALA A 44 5.46 44.49 20.29
C ALA A 44 4.92 44.33 21.74
N SER A 45 5.69 43.47 22.44
CA SER A 45 5.82 43.25 23.87
C SER A 45 6.15 44.53 24.67
N PRO A 46 5.87 44.58 25.99
CA PRO A 46 6.88 44.13 26.93
C PRO A 46 6.35 43.35 28.15
N ALA A 47 7.31 42.73 28.84
CA ALA A 47 7.18 41.88 30.02
C ALA A 47 6.36 42.46 31.18
N SER A 48 5.72 41.57 31.93
CA SER A 48 5.45 41.76 33.35
C SER A 48 5.69 40.45 34.10
N THR A 49 6.72 40.47 34.93
CA THR A 49 7.02 39.48 35.96
C THR A 49 5.86 39.43 36.95
N THR A 50 5.29 38.26 37.20
CA THR A 50 4.56 37.98 38.44
C THR A 50 5.00 36.62 38.93
N THR A 51 5.75 36.64 40.02
CA THR A 51 6.16 35.48 40.80
C THR A 51 4.99 35.02 41.68
N VAL A 52 5.10 33.76 42.10
CA VAL A 52 4.49 33.08 43.26
C VAL A 52 3.11 32.44 43.06
N SER A 53 3.09 31.10 42.95
CA SER A 53 2.75 30.24 44.11
C SER A 53 2.77 28.77 43.69
N VAL A 54 3.67 28.02 44.33
CA VAL A 54 3.62 26.56 44.41
C VAL A 54 2.34 26.19 45.16
N THR A 55 1.47 25.41 44.54
CA THR A 55 0.48 24.59 45.21
C THR A 55 0.63 23.20 44.63
N GLU A 56 1.21 22.34 45.43
CA GLU A 56 1.35 20.91 45.22
C GLU A 56 -0.04 20.29 45.46
N GLU A 57 -0.65 19.83 44.37
CA GLU A 57 -1.81 18.94 44.39
C GLU A 57 -1.44 17.76 43.48
N PRO A 58 -1.70 16.49 43.86
CA PRO A 58 -1.36 15.35 43.02
C PRO A 58 -2.36 15.28 41.86
N GLY A 59 -2.17 16.17 40.88
CA GLY A 59 -2.83 16.12 39.60
C GLY A 59 -2.41 14.83 38.92
N THR A 60 -3.37 13.93 38.73
CA THR A 60 -3.21 12.74 37.89
C THR A 60 -2.70 13.21 36.55
N GLU A 61 -1.45 12.85 36.24
CA GLU A 61 -0.79 13.08 34.97
C GLU A 61 -1.51 12.21 33.94
N GLU A 62 -2.67 12.67 33.45
CA GLU A 62 -3.25 12.17 32.23
C GLU A 62 -2.26 12.54 31.12
N THR A 63 -1.36 11.59 30.86
CA THR A 63 -0.54 11.56 29.66
C THR A 63 -1.52 11.48 28.49
N VAL A 64 -1.98 12.63 28.01
CA VAL A 64 -2.65 12.76 26.73
C VAL A 64 -1.59 12.40 25.70
N THR A 65 -1.52 11.10 25.40
CA THR A 65 -0.74 10.57 24.29
C THR A 65 -1.43 11.07 23.02
N SER A 66 -1.18 12.34 22.66
CA SER A 66 -1.47 12.85 21.33
C SER A 66 -0.70 11.96 20.38
N THR A 67 -1.40 11.02 19.74
CA THR A 67 -0.80 10.10 18.78
C THR A 67 -0.46 10.94 17.55
N VAL A 68 0.74 11.52 17.52
CA VAL A 68 1.26 12.16 16.32
C VAL A 68 1.35 11.06 15.27
N GLN A 69 0.49 11.11 14.26
CA GLN A 69 0.50 10.14 13.18
C GLN A 69 1.88 10.20 12.50
N ALA A 70 2.61 9.08 12.52
CA ALA A 70 3.94 9.02 11.91
C ALA A 70 3.86 9.34 10.41
N ALA A 71 4.90 10.02 9.89
CA ALA A 71 5.03 10.24 8.45
C ALA A 71 5.02 8.88 7.69
N PRO A 72 4.45 8.81 6.47
CA PRO A 72 4.29 7.54 5.77
C PRO A 72 5.57 6.73 5.57
N GLY A 73 6.70 7.39 5.24
CA GLY A 73 8.00 6.74 5.17
C GLY A 73 8.46 6.13 6.50
N ALA A 74 8.25 6.83 7.61
CA ALA A 74 8.56 6.29 8.95
C ALA A 74 7.67 5.08 9.25
N ARG A 75 6.38 5.15 8.89
CA ARG A 75 5.46 4.03 9.08
C ARG A 75 5.83 2.80 8.25
N LEU A 76 6.25 2.97 6.99
CA LEU A 76 6.77 1.88 6.17
C LEU A 76 7.99 1.21 6.81
N GLN A 77 8.90 2.01 7.37
CA GLN A 77 10.09 1.50 8.07
C GLN A 77 9.71 0.69 9.31
N GLU A 78 8.82 1.22 10.16
CA GLU A 78 8.30 0.51 11.33
C GLU A 78 7.69 -0.85 10.96
N ILE A 79 6.83 -0.86 9.94
CA ILE A 79 6.18 -2.10 9.48
C ILE A 79 7.22 -3.10 8.97
N ALA A 80 8.16 -2.66 8.14
CA ALA A 80 9.19 -3.56 7.60
C ALA A 80 10.14 -4.08 8.68
N LEU A 81 10.47 -3.28 9.70
CA LEU A 81 11.27 -3.71 10.84
C LEU A 81 10.54 -4.78 11.66
N HIS A 82 9.25 -4.57 11.95
CA HIS A 82 8.41 -5.55 12.62
C HIS A 82 8.32 -6.85 11.81
N ASP A 83 7.98 -6.74 10.53
CA ASP A 83 7.80 -7.89 9.63
C ASP A 83 9.09 -8.66 9.38
N ARG A 84 10.25 -8.00 9.45
CA ARG A 84 11.55 -8.65 9.36
C ARG A 84 11.73 -9.70 10.45
N GLY A 85 11.19 -9.50 11.66
CA GLY A 85 11.25 -10.49 12.74
C GLY A 85 10.62 -11.83 12.33
N ASP A 86 9.41 -11.77 11.78
CA ASP A 86 8.69 -12.95 11.26
C ASP A 86 9.42 -13.60 10.08
N LEU A 87 9.83 -12.76 9.11
CA LEU A 87 10.44 -13.18 7.86
C LEU A 87 11.83 -13.79 8.04
N ALA A 88 12.65 -13.24 8.95
CA ALA A 88 13.98 -13.75 9.25
C ALA A 88 13.97 -14.91 10.25
N GLY A 89 12.85 -15.09 10.98
CA GLY A 89 12.60 -16.21 11.87
C GLY A 89 11.92 -17.37 11.15
N GLY A 90 10.67 -17.64 11.52
CA GLY A 90 9.93 -18.85 11.08
C GLY A 90 9.64 -18.94 9.58
N LEU A 91 9.74 -17.83 8.86
CA LEU A 91 9.49 -17.77 7.41
C LEU A 91 10.79 -17.64 6.59
N ASN A 92 11.96 -17.75 7.24
CA ASN A 92 13.24 -17.71 6.55
C ASN A 92 13.42 -18.94 5.65
N ASN A 93 14.03 -18.74 4.49
CA ASN A 93 14.20 -19.76 3.44
C ASN A 93 12.87 -20.34 2.92
N ARG A 94 11.81 -19.53 2.91
CA ARG A 94 10.50 -19.91 2.36
C ARG A 94 10.15 -19.06 1.16
N TRP A 95 9.39 -19.66 0.25
CA TRP A 95 8.83 -18.94 -0.89
C TRP A 95 7.61 -18.14 -0.43
N ALA A 96 7.47 -16.95 -1.00
CA ALA A 96 6.34 -16.04 -0.83
C ALA A 96 5.82 -15.64 -2.21
N ALA A 97 4.56 -15.18 -2.26
CA ALA A 97 4.01 -14.57 -3.46
C ALA A 97 4.23 -13.06 -3.39
N GLN A 98 5.11 -12.50 -4.22
CA GLN A 98 5.34 -11.06 -4.30
C GLN A 98 4.18 -10.39 -5.01
N LEU A 99 3.43 -9.55 -4.30
CA LEU A 99 2.20 -8.91 -4.77
C LEU A 99 2.43 -7.51 -5.34
N SER A 100 3.43 -6.81 -4.82
CA SER A 100 3.80 -5.47 -5.27
C SER A 100 5.27 -5.19 -5.01
N ALA A 101 5.86 -4.33 -5.84
CA ALA A 101 7.14 -3.69 -5.62
C ALA A 101 7.05 -2.24 -6.10
N LYS A 102 7.27 -1.28 -5.20
CA LYS A 102 7.21 0.16 -5.49
C LYS A 102 8.37 0.91 -4.83
N GLN A 103 8.72 2.06 -5.42
CA GLN A 103 9.68 3.00 -4.86
C GLN A 103 9.11 4.42 -5.00
N PRO A 104 9.30 5.31 -4.03
CA PRO A 104 8.87 6.70 -4.17
C PRO A 104 9.47 7.34 -5.43
N GLY A 105 8.65 8.06 -6.19
CA GLY A 105 9.03 8.74 -7.43
C GLY A 105 8.96 7.88 -8.70
N VAL A 106 8.71 6.57 -8.60
CA VAL A 106 8.47 5.73 -9.78
C VAL A 106 7.10 6.03 -10.40
N PHE A 107 7.04 6.13 -11.73
CA PHE A 107 5.79 6.19 -12.47
C PHE A 107 5.34 4.78 -12.88
N ALA A 108 4.22 4.32 -12.34
CA ALA A 108 3.64 3.00 -12.60
C ALA A 108 2.11 3.03 -12.37
N GLU A 109 1.36 2.16 -13.06
CA GLU A 109 -0.10 2.13 -13.04
C GLU A 109 -0.77 3.52 -13.24
N GLY A 110 -0.19 4.35 -14.10
CA GLY A 110 -0.75 5.66 -14.47
C GLY A 110 -0.52 6.78 -13.45
N ARG A 111 0.35 6.58 -12.45
CA ARG A 111 0.66 7.60 -11.43
C ARG A 111 2.12 7.58 -10.99
N THR A 112 2.59 8.68 -10.42
CA THR A 112 3.85 8.72 -9.65
C THR A 112 3.58 8.29 -8.22
N TRP A 113 4.31 7.30 -7.74
CA TRP A 113 4.12 6.73 -6.42
C TRP A 113 4.77 7.56 -5.33
N THR A 114 4.01 7.94 -4.30
CA THR A 114 4.51 8.56 -3.06
C THR A 114 4.70 7.51 -1.95
N GLU A 115 5.30 7.88 -0.82
CA GLU A 115 5.35 6.97 0.34
C GLU A 115 3.95 6.69 0.92
N ALA A 116 3.07 7.68 0.94
CA ALA A 116 1.68 7.53 1.39
C ALA A 116 0.93 6.50 0.53
N ASP A 117 1.15 6.58 -0.78
CA ASP A 117 0.59 5.67 -1.77
C ASP A 117 1.04 4.22 -1.60
N ILE A 118 2.34 4.02 -1.34
CA ILE A 118 2.94 2.70 -1.10
C ILE A 118 2.41 2.12 0.21
N LEU A 119 2.32 2.94 1.26
CA LEU A 119 1.76 2.53 2.55
C LEU A 119 0.31 2.09 2.40
N ALA A 120 -0.52 2.90 1.74
CA ALA A 120 -1.93 2.59 1.52
C ALA A 120 -2.12 1.29 0.71
N GLU A 121 -1.33 1.08 -0.35
CA GLU A 121 -1.37 -0.17 -1.12
C GLU A 121 -0.98 -1.38 -0.26
N HIS A 122 0.07 -1.27 0.54
CA HIS A 122 0.49 -2.33 1.46
C HIS A 122 -0.61 -2.67 2.46
N GLU A 123 -1.23 -1.66 3.08
CA GLU A 123 -2.31 -1.84 4.06
C GLU A 123 -3.55 -2.47 3.42
N GLN A 124 -3.89 -2.08 2.18
CA GLN A 124 -4.97 -2.71 1.41
C GLN A 124 -4.67 -4.19 1.13
N LEU A 125 -3.45 -4.51 0.69
CA LEU A 125 -3.02 -5.88 0.44
C LEU A 125 -3.02 -6.72 1.72
N ARG A 126 -2.58 -6.15 2.85
CA ARG A 126 -2.61 -6.80 4.16
C ARG A 126 -4.03 -7.02 4.67
N SER A 127 -4.94 -6.07 4.46
CA SER A 127 -6.35 -6.24 4.79
C SER A 127 -6.98 -7.39 4.01
N ARG A 128 -6.69 -7.49 2.71
CA ARG A 128 -7.18 -8.58 1.86
C ARG A 128 -6.49 -9.93 2.13
N PHE A 129 -5.20 -9.90 2.44
CA PHE A 129 -4.35 -11.06 2.69
C PHE A 129 -3.57 -10.84 4.00
N PRO A 130 -4.10 -11.26 5.16
CA PRO A 130 -3.52 -10.96 6.49
C PRO A 130 -2.09 -11.46 6.71
N GLN A 131 -1.64 -12.43 5.92
CA GLN A 131 -0.24 -12.92 5.94
C GLN A 131 0.70 -12.08 5.07
N SER A 132 0.25 -10.92 4.57
CA SER A 132 1.13 -10.01 3.84
C SER A 132 2.15 -9.36 4.76
N ARG A 133 3.39 -9.28 4.28
CA ARG A 133 4.53 -8.67 4.95
C ARG A 133 5.17 -7.65 4.02
N LEU A 134 5.65 -6.56 4.61
CA LEU A 134 6.39 -5.52 3.92
C LEU A 134 7.88 -5.80 4.04
N VAL A 135 8.59 -5.62 2.93
CA VAL A 135 10.03 -5.84 2.82
C VAL A 135 10.67 -4.60 2.22
N MET A 136 11.70 -4.08 2.89
CA MET A 136 12.62 -3.10 2.29
C MET A 136 13.74 -3.87 1.58
N SER A 137 13.77 -3.84 0.24
CA SER A 137 14.63 -4.71 -0.56
C SER A 137 16.12 -4.57 -0.25
N THR A 138 16.58 -3.38 0.14
CA THR A 138 17.98 -3.12 0.55
C THR A 138 18.44 -3.99 1.73
N GLN A 139 17.51 -4.46 2.57
CA GLN A 139 17.84 -5.22 3.77
C GLN A 139 17.94 -6.74 3.55
N TRP A 140 17.80 -7.21 2.30
CA TRP A 140 17.63 -8.62 1.96
C TRP A 140 18.48 -9.03 0.75
N PRO A 141 19.38 -10.01 0.88
CA PRO A 141 20.32 -10.40 -0.19
C PRO A 141 19.64 -11.04 -1.41
N VAL A 142 18.41 -11.53 -1.22
CA VAL A 142 17.61 -12.12 -2.29
C VAL A 142 17.11 -11.10 -3.31
N PHE A 143 17.18 -9.79 -3.07
CA PHE A 143 16.77 -8.78 -4.05
C PHE A 143 17.98 -8.20 -4.80
N SER A 144 17.91 -8.17 -6.13
CA SER A 144 18.92 -7.50 -6.97
C SER A 144 18.72 -5.98 -6.99
N LEU A 145 17.46 -5.52 -6.97
CA LEU A 145 17.11 -4.10 -6.92
C LEU A 145 16.98 -3.63 -5.47
N GLN A 146 17.67 -2.54 -5.14
CA GLN A 146 17.68 -1.93 -3.80
C GLN A 146 16.77 -0.70 -3.74
N GLY A 147 16.29 -0.35 -2.55
CA GLY A 147 15.43 0.82 -2.32
C GLY A 147 13.94 0.61 -2.63
N TRP A 148 13.49 -0.64 -2.78
CA TRP A 148 12.11 -0.98 -3.11
C TRP A 148 11.35 -1.45 -1.89
N TRP A 149 10.14 -0.92 -1.72
CA TRP A 149 9.13 -1.47 -0.82
C TRP A 149 8.41 -2.60 -1.55
N VAL A 150 8.53 -3.81 -1.01
CA VAL A 150 7.97 -5.02 -1.60
C VAL A 150 6.93 -5.60 -0.65
N THR A 151 5.71 -5.77 -1.13
CA THR A 151 4.68 -6.48 -0.37
C THR A 151 4.63 -7.93 -0.83
N VAL A 152 4.81 -8.86 0.10
CA VAL A 152 4.78 -10.30 -0.16
C VAL A 152 3.68 -10.96 0.66
N MET A 153 2.92 -11.88 0.07
CA MET A 153 2.09 -12.81 0.82
C MET A 153 2.98 -13.94 1.33
N ALA A 154 3.30 -13.90 2.63
CA ALA A 154 4.25 -14.79 3.27
C ALA A 154 3.58 -16.03 3.87
N GLY A 155 2.85 -16.79 3.04
CA GLY A 155 2.16 -18.02 3.45
C GLY A 155 3.09 -19.20 3.79
N GLY A 156 4.41 -18.99 3.72
CA GLY A 156 5.40 -20.03 3.99
C GLY A 156 5.37 -21.13 2.94
N PHE A 157 5.39 -20.82 1.65
CA PHE A 157 5.38 -21.86 0.62
C PHE A 157 6.70 -22.64 0.62
N SER A 158 6.63 -23.96 0.39
CA SER A 158 7.81 -24.83 0.32
C SER A 158 8.49 -24.82 -1.04
N SER A 159 7.80 -24.36 -2.09
CA SER A 159 8.31 -24.30 -3.46
C SER A 159 7.86 -23.02 -4.17
N PRO A 160 8.59 -22.58 -5.21
CA PRO A 160 8.16 -21.43 -6.00
C PRO A 160 6.88 -21.73 -6.81
N ASP A 161 6.67 -22.99 -7.20
CA ASP A 161 5.45 -23.39 -7.91
C ASP A 161 4.21 -23.24 -7.03
N ALA A 162 4.29 -23.62 -5.75
CA ALA A 162 3.20 -23.43 -4.80
C ALA A 162 2.84 -21.93 -4.60
N ALA A 163 3.84 -21.04 -4.56
CA ALA A 163 3.60 -19.60 -4.49
C ALA A 163 2.96 -19.05 -5.78
N ASN A 164 3.40 -19.51 -6.96
CA ASN A 164 2.81 -19.13 -8.24
C ASN A 164 1.39 -19.70 -8.44
N ASP A 165 1.12 -20.90 -7.93
CA ASP A 165 -0.21 -21.51 -7.91
C ASP A 165 -1.17 -20.68 -7.04
N TRP A 166 -0.67 -20.16 -5.92
CA TRP A 166 -1.43 -19.23 -5.09
C TRP A 166 -1.74 -17.92 -5.83
N CYS A 167 -0.77 -17.34 -6.55
CA CYS A 167 -1.01 -16.17 -7.41
C CYS A 167 -2.15 -16.41 -8.40
N ARG A 168 -2.12 -17.55 -9.11
CA ARG A 168 -3.15 -17.94 -10.08
C ARG A 168 -4.53 -18.09 -9.44
N THR A 169 -4.58 -18.82 -8.34
CA THR A 169 -5.84 -19.11 -7.63
C THR A 169 -6.50 -17.84 -7.10
N ASN A 170 -5.71 -16.81 -6.77
CA ASN A 170 -6.21 -15.51 -6.28
C ASN A 170 -6.46 -14.48 -7.41
N GLY A 171 -6.39 -14.91 -8.67
CA GLY A 171 -6.76 -14.10 -9.84
C GLY A 171 -5.71 -13.06 -10.26
N PHE A 172 -4.47 -13.18 -9.79
CA PHE A 172 -3.39 -12.30 -10.24
C PHE A 172 -2.88 -12.69 -11.63
N SER A 173 -2.44 -11.70 -12.40
CA SER A 173 -1.65 -11.96 -13.61
C SER A 173 -0.18 -12.23 -13.25
N PRO A 174 0.61 -12.81 -14.17
CA PRO A 174 2.05 -13.01 -13.96
C PRO A 174 2.84 -11.73 -13.67
N ASP A 175 2.37 -10.58 -14.18
CA ASP A 175 3.03 -9.28 -13.98
C ASP A 175 2.70 -8.65 -12.61
N HIS A 176 1.66 -9.13 -11.94
CA HIS A 176 1.18 -8.60 -10.67
C HIS A 176 1.37 -9.57 -9.49
N CYS A 177 1.82 -10.79 -9.73
CA CYS A 177 2.15 -11.73 -8.66
C CYS A 177 3.10 -12.81 -9.16
N PHE A 178 4.20 -13.05 -8.45
CA PHE A 178 5.12 -14.15 -8.75
C PHE A 178 5.89 -14.61 -7.51
N ALA A 179 6.50 -15.79 -7.60
CA ALA A 179 7.22 -16.38 -6.49
C ALA A 179 8.54 -15.66 -6.22
N LYS A 180 8.74 -15.30 -4.95
CA LYS A 180 9.95 -14.70 -4.42
C LYS A 180 10.42 -15.47 -3.18
N LEU A 181 11.66 -15.92 -3.18
CA LEU A 181 12.29 -16.52 -2.00
C LEU A 181 12.59 -15.42 -0.98
N ILE A 182 12.19 -15.64 0.27
CA ILE A 182 12.60 -14.84 1.41
C ILE A 182 13.72 -15.59 2.13
N SER A 183 14.91 -15.00 2.18
CA SER A 183 16.07 -15.57 2.84
C SER A 183 17.03 -14.49 3.33
N THR A 184 17.60 -14.68 4.51
CA THR A 184 18.66 -13.83 5.06
C THR A 184 20.06 -14.16 4.54
N SER A 185 20.24 -15.27 3.82
CA SER A 185 21.56 -15.76 3.40
C SER A 185 21.66 -16.19 1.94
N ALA A 186 20.56 -16.53 1.27
CA ALA A 186 20.57 -16.85 -0.16
C ALA A 186 20.86 -15.61 -1.00
N SER A 187 21.51 -15.81 -2.15
CA SER A 187 21.73 -14.74 -3.13
C SER A 187 20.44 -14.39 -3.87
N SER A 188 20.49 -13.31 -4.65
CA SER A 188 19.39 -12.92 -5.53
C SER A 188 19.23 -13.86 -6.73
N GLU A 189 20.27 -14.60 -7.11
CA GLU A 189 20.21 -15.59 -8.17
C GLU A 189 19.32 -16.78 -7.77
N GLY A 190 18.40 -17.18 -8.65
CA GLY A 190 17.44 -18.25 -8.38
C GLY A 190 16.37 -17.91 -7.31
N SER A 191 16.39 -16.71 -6.75
CA SER A 191 15.43 -16.29 -5.71
C SER A 191 14.04 -15.90 -6.24
N THR A 192 13.84 -15.89 -7.57
CA THR A 192 12.61 -15.43 -8.21
C THR A 192 12.20 -16.41 -9.29
N LYS A 193 10.92 -16.80 -9.31
CA LYS A 193 10.35 -17.65 -10.37
C LYS A 193 9.08 -17.03 -10.92
N TYR A 194 9.15 -16.55 -12.15
CA TYR A 194 8.00 -16.10 -12.92
C TYR A 194 7.19 -17.28 -13.47
N TRP A 195 5.96 -17.02 -13.90
CA TRP A 195 5.06 -17.99 -14.52
C TRP A 195 4.36 -17.37 -15.74
N LYS A 196 3.66 -18.19 -16.53
CA LYS A 196 2.92 -17.75 -17.72
C LYS A 196 1.45 -18.12 -17.57
N LYS A 197 0.56 -17.35 -18.21
CA LYS A 197 -0.87 -17.67 -18.32
C LYS A 197 -1.10 -18.95 -19.11
#